data_AF-A0A7X4EI18-F1
#
_entry.id   AF-A0A7X4EI18-F1
#
_cell.length_a   1.000
_cell.length_b   1.000
_cell.length_c   1.000
_cell.angle_alpha   90.00
_cell.angle_beta   90.00
_cell.angle_gamma   90.00
#
_symmetry.space_group_name_H-M   'P 1'
#
loop_
_entity.id
_entity.type
_entity.pdbx_description
1 polymer ?
#
loop_
_entity_poly.entity_id
_entity_poly.type
_entity_poly.pdbx_seq_one_letter_code
_entity_poly.pdbx_strand_id
1 'polypeptide(L)' 'MKILREGDRGCALAPERGRVEIVYEYRTVELERPKATVSNVLVGVDTETGEVLAVPAQSTPKLKAAREAKKRR' A
#
# COMPACT_ATOMS: atom_id res chain seq x y z
N MET A 1 7.63 3.77 -16.40
CA MET A 1 6.88 3.29 -15.22
C MET A 1 5.41 3.27 -15.57
N LYS A 2 4.69 2.18 -15.27
CA LYS A 2 3.24 2.12 -15.46
C LYS A 2 2.59 2.85 -14.27
N ILE A 3 1.73 3.82 -14.54
CA ILE A 3 0.92 4.49 -13.51
C ILE A 3 -0.22 3.55 -13.18
N LEU A 4 -0.34 3.17 -11.91
CA LEU A 4 -1.41 2.31 -11.43
C LEU A 4 -2.57 3.15 -10.93
N ARG A 5 -3.79 2.68 -11.17
CA ARG A 5 -5.03 3.34 -10.72
C ARG A 5 -5.82 2.42 -9.80
N GLU A 6 -6.74 2.99 -9.05
CA GLU A 6 -7.72 2.21 -8.32
C GLU A 6 -8.52 1.32 -9.29
N GLY A 7 -8.75 0.07 -8.88
CA GLY A 7 -9.38 -0.97 -9.69
C GLY A 7 -8.41 -1.69 -10.65
N ASP A 8 -7.17 -1.23 -10.82
CA ASP A 8 -6.18 -1.97 -11.60
C ASP A 8 -5.89 -3.32 -10.92
N ARG A 9 -5.66 -4.35 -11.73
CA ARG A 9 -5.27 -5.68 -11.25
C ARG A 9 -3.78 -5.91 -11.42
N GLY A 10 -3.21 -6.66 -10.50
CA GLY A 10 -1.81 -7.06 -10.51
C GLY A 10 -1.60 -8.41 -9.85
N CYS A 11 -0.34 -8.79 -9.69
CA CYS A 11 0.03 -9.94 -8.87
C CYS A 11 1.00 -9.50 -7.78
N ALA A 12 0.85 -10.06 -6.59
CA ALA A 12 1.79 -9.92 -5.49
C ALA A 12 2.19 -11.29 -4.94
N LEU A 13 3.21 -11.32 -4.08
CA LEU A 13 3.60 -12.51 -3.35
C LEU A 13 3.00 -12.43 -1.94
N ALA A 14 2.06 -13.33 -1.66
CA ALA A 14 1.55 -13.61 -0.33
C ALA A 14 2.53 -14.56 0.40
N PRO A 15 2.87 -14.31 1.68
CA PRO A 15 3.82 -15.12 2.43
C PRO A 15 3.50 -16.63 2.45
N GLU A 16 2.22 -17.00 2.55
CA GLU A 16 1.79 -18.41 2.68
C GLU A 16 1.21 -19.01 1.40
N ARG A 17 0.72 -18.18 0.47
CA ARG A 17 0.03 -18.62 -0.76
C ARG A 17 0.89 -18.48 -2.02
N GLY A 18 2.02 -17.78 -1.94
CA GLY A 18 2.85 -17.50 -3.11
C GLY A 18 2.24 -16.42 -3.98
N ARG A 19 2.22 -16.61 -5.31
CA ARG A 19 1.77 -15.56 -6.24
C ARG A 19 0.25 -15.51 -6.30
N VAL A 20 -0.33 -14.40 -5.89
CA VAL A 20 -1.78 -14.17 -5.81
C VAL A 20 -2.21 -12.95 -6.62
N GLU A 21 -3.47 -12.90 -7.02
CA GLU A 21 -4.08 -11.75 -7.69
C GLU A 21 -4.42 -10.66 -6.66
N ILE A 22 -4.01 -9.43 -6.97
CA ILE A 22 -4.30 -8.25 -6.16
C ILE A 22 -5.08 -7.22 -6.98
N VAL A 23 -5.91 -6.44 -6.30
CA VAL A 23 -6.55 -5.24 -6.83
C VAL A 23 -5.95 -4.03 -6.14
N TYR A 24 -5.69 -2.98 -6.90
CA TYR A 24 -5.22 -1.72 -6.33
C TYR A 24 -6.40 -0.89 -5.82
N GLU A 25 -6.38 -0.52 -4.56
CA GLU A 25 -7.43 0.28 -3.91
C GLU A 25 -6.80 1.37 -3.04
N TYR A 26 -7.51 2.48 -2.86
CA TYR A 26 -7.10 3.50 -1.89
C TYR A 26 -7.51 3.07 -0.48
N ARG A 27 -6.52 2.87 0.40
CA ARG A 27 -6.77 2.58 1.81
C ARG A 27 -6.03 3.53 2.74
N THR A 28 -6.50 3.53 3.98
CA THR A 28 -5.80 4.13 5.10
C THR A 28 -4.82 3.10 5.67
N VAL A 29 -3.54 3.45 5.67
CA VAL A 29 -2.45 2.57 6.14
C VAL A 29 -1.91 3.11 7.46
N GLU A 30 -1.79 2.24 8.45
CA GLU A 30 -1.14 2.55 9.71
C GLU A 30 0.35 2.21 9.61
N LEU A 31 1.19 3.22 9.80
CA LEU A 31 2.62 3.06 9.96
C LEU A 31 2.89 2.74 11.42
N GLU A 32 3.58 1.64 11.72
CA GLU A 32 3.90 1.27 13.10
C GLU A 32 5.01 2.16 13.69
N ARG A 33 5.96 2.61 12.87
CA ARG A 33 7.12 3.41 13.29
C ARG A 33 7.49 4.50 12.28
N PRO A 34 7.28 5.79 12.61
CA PRO A 34 6.49 6.30 13.74
C PRO A 34 5.01 5.91 13.61
N LYS A 35 4.30 5.71 14.74
CA LYS A 35 2.84 5.48 14.75
C LYS A 35 2.13 6.60 14.00
N ALA A 36 1.73 6.39 12.75
CA ALA A 36 1.10 7.42 11.93
C ALA A 36 0.11 6.80 10.96
N THR A 37 -1.07 7.41 10.86
CA THR A 37 -2.11 6.96 9.95
C THR A 37 -2.01 7.78 8.66
N VAL A 38 -1.89 7.12 7.52
CA VAL A 38 -1.78 7.77 6.20
C VAL A 38 -2.98 7.36 5.36
N SER A 39 -3.86 8.31 5.07
CA SER A 39 -5.04 8.09 4.23
C SER A 39 -4.73 8.23 2.75
N ASN A 40 -5.61 7.68 1.90
CA ASN A 40 -5.54 7.77 0.44
C ASN A 40 -4.21 7.25 -0.11
N VAL A 41 -3.77 6.08 0.37
CA VAL A 41 -2.58 5.39 -0.11
C VAL A 41 -3.05 4.29 -1.06
N LEU A 42 -2.60 4.31 -2.31
CA LEU A 42 -2.88 3.21 -3.23
C LEU A 42 -2.10 1.99 -2.75
N VAL A 43 -2.79 0.89 -2.51
CA VAL A 43 -2.23 -0.37 -2.03
C VAL A 43 -2.78 -1.52 -2.88
N GLY A 44 -1.97 -2.54 -3.11
CA GLY A 44 -2.42 -3.79 -3.71
C GLY A 44 -2.96 -4.70 -2.62
N VAL A 45 -4.27 -4.96 -2.66
CA VAL A 45 -4.97 -5.85 -1.74
C VAL A 45 -5.24 -7.19 -2.39
N ASP A 46 -5.03 -8.25 -1.62
CA ASP A 46 -5.41 -9.60 -2.00
C ASP A 46 -6.92 -9.68 -2.24
N THR A 47 -7.31 -10.26 -3.37
CA THR A 47 -8.72 -10.40 -3.73
C THR A 47 -9.47 -11.46 -2.91
N GLU A 48 -8.75 -12.41 -2.32
CA GLU A 48 -9.32 -13.48 -1.50
C GLU A 48 -9.35 -13.11 -0.01
N THR A 49 -8.26 -12.55 0.53
CA THR A 49 -8.16 -12.24 1.97
C THR A 49 -8.37 -10.77 2.32
N GLY A 50 -8.27 -9.87 1.34
CA GLY A 50 -8.33 -8.42 1.57
C GLY A 50 -7.08 -7.84 2.24
N GLU A 51 -6.01 -8.63 2.37
CA GLU A 51 -4.75 -8.23 3.00
C GLU A 51 -3.93 -7.31 2.07
N VAL A 52 -3.24 -6.32 2.64
CA VAL A 52 -2.35 -5.44 1.86
C VAL A 52 -1.04 -6.17 1.57
N LEU A 53 -0.85 -6.61 0.33
CA LEU A 53 0.33 -7.37 -0.08
C LEU A 53 1.36 -6.53 -0.84
N ALA A 54 0.96 -5.38 -1.38
CA ALA A 54 1.86 -4.53 -2.15
C ALA A 54 1.59 -3.04 -1.92
N VAL A 55 2.64 -2.23 -1.97
CA VAL A 55 2.53 -0.78 -2.08
C VAL A 55 3.30 -0.34 -3.33
N PRO A 56 2.62 0.22 -4.35
CA PRO A 56 3.28 0.64 -5.57
C PRO A 56 4.20 1.83 -5.31
N ALA A 57 5.29 1.93 -6.07
CA ALA A 57 6.33 2.95 -5.88
C ALA A 57 5.80 4.40 -5.93
N GLN A 58 4.70 4.63 -6.64
CA GLN A 58 4.01 5.93 -6.69
C GLN A 58 3.40 6.38 -5.35
N SER A 59 3.10 5.44 -4.45
CA SER A 59 2.57 5.72 -3.11
C SER A 59 3.69 5.97 -2.08
N THR A 60 4.93 5.57 -2.38
CA THR A 60 6.09 5.70 -1.48
C THR A 60 6.39 7.15 -1.06
N PRO A 61 6.35 8.17 -1.94
CA PRO A 61 6.57 9.56 -1.54
C PRO A 61 5.58 10.04 -0.47
N LYS A 62 4.32 9.61 -0.56
CA LYS A 62 3.27 9.99 0.40
C LYS A 62 3.52 9.37 1.77
N LEU A 63 3.90 8.09 1.82
CA LEU A 63 4.30 7.42 3.05
C LEU A 63 5.55 8.06 3.66
N LYS A 64 6.54 8.42 2.83
CA LYS A 64 7.74 9.12 3.28
C LYS A 64 7.42 10.49 3.89
N ALA A 65 6.57 11.29 3.22
CA ALA A 65 6.14 12.58 3.73
C ALA A 65 5.44 12.47 5.09
N ALA A 66 4.59 11.45 5.27
CA ALA A 66 3.95 11.19 6.57
C ALA A 66 4.96 10.80 7.67
N ARG A 67 5.99 10.01 7.34
CA ARG A 67 7.08 9.68 8.27
C ARG A 67 7.88 10.92 8.67
N GLU A 68 8.23 11.78 7.73
CA GLU A 68 9.01 12.99 7.99
C GLU A 68 8.23 14.04 8.76
N ALA A 69 6.95 14.23 8.46
CA ALA A 69 6.07 15.15 9.19
C ALA A 69 5.96 14.79 10.69
N LYS A 70 5.95 13.49 11.02
CA LYS A 70 5.93 13.03 12.42
C LYS A 70 7.29 13.07 13.12
N LYS A 71 8.41 13.09 12.38
CA LYS A 71 9.76 13.19 12.95
C LYS A 71 10.12 14.62 13.40
N ARG A 72 9.40 15.64 12.89
CA ARG A 72 9.60 17.07 13.19
C ARG A 72 8.74 17.62 14.34
N ARG A 73 7.91 16.79 14.98
CA ARG A 73 7.17 17.12 16.20
C ARG A 73 7.84 16.48 17.39
#